data_AF-A0A8T2LYE0-F1
#
_entry.id   AF-A0A8T2LYE0-F1
#
_cell.length_a   1.000
_cell.length_b   1.000
_cell.length_c   1.000
_cell.angle_alpha   90.00
_cell.angle_beta   90.00
_cell.angle_gamma   90.00
#
_symmetry.space_group_name_H-M   'P 1'
#
loop_
_entity.id
_entity.type
_entity.pdbx_description
1 polymer ?
#
loop_
_entity_poly.entity_id
_entity_poly.type
_entity_poly.pdbx_seq_one_letter_code
_entity_poly.pdbx_strand_id
1 'polypeptide(L)'
;MTANEEQEMELEALRSIYEGDECFKELSPVSFQFRVGDHDESKSFLLDVSWPETYPETEPHLSLDAFFNNRISPDIKQLILSKLQEQVELNLGTAMMYTLFEWAKENQEMLMENHQPVVSAVTLTSNTETNSPVSAIKKKEKKEQLTKAQKRKMIGRTDNKGELPRGWNWVDVIKVIGYHVA
;
A
#
# COMPACT_ATOMS: atom_id res chain seq x y z
N MET A 1 3.32 22.92 30.48
CA MET A 1 1.94 22.58 30.10
C MET A 1 1.78 21.09 30.37
N THR A 2 0.57 20.57 30.47
CA THR A 2 0.39 19.11 30.55
C THR A 2 0.41 18.51 29.15
N ALA A 3 0.84 17.26 28.99
CA ALA A 3 0.86 16.58 27.69
C ALA A 3 -0.51 16.66 26.98
N ASN A 4 -1.61 16.59 27.74
CA ASN A 4 -2.96 16.73 27.20
C ASN A 4 -3.26 18.13 26.64
N GLU A 5 -2.83 19.21 27.31
CA GLU A 5 -2.98 20.58 26.79
C GLU A 5 -2.18 20.78 25.50
N GLU A 6 -0.97 20.22 25.43
CA GLU A 6 -0.12 20.31 24.23
C GLU A 6 -0.73 19.54 23.05
N GLN A 7 -1.29 18.36 23.30
CA GLN A 7 -2.04 17.58 22.31
C GLN A 7 -3.27 18.33 21.80
N GLU A 8 -4.08 18.92 22.69
CA GLU A 8 -5.27 19.67 22.30
C GLU A 8 -4.92 20.90 21.45
N MET A 9 -3.86 21.63 21.81
CA MET A 9 -3.38 22.77 21.01
C MET A 9 -2.86 22.34 19.64
N GLU A 10 -2.07 21.26 19.56
CA GLU A 10 -1.59 20.74 18.28
C GLU A 10 -2.75 20.24 17.42
N LEU A 11 -3.74 19.56 18.01
CA LEU A 11 -4.92 19.07 17.30
C LEU A 11 -5.72 20.23 16.69
N GLU A 12 -5.95 21.30 17.45
CA GLU A 12 -6.64 22.48 16.94
C GLU A 12 -5.86 23.14 15.78
N ALA A 13 -4.53 23.22 15.91
CA ALA A 13 -3.67 23.71 14.83
C ALA A 13 -3.77 22.82 13.58
N LEU A 14 -3.70 21.49 13.72
CA LEU A 14 -3.84 20.55 12.60
C LEU A 14 -5.20 20.68 11.92
N ARG A 15 -6.29 20.79 12.68
CA ARG A 15 -7.63 20.99 12.13
C ARG A 15 -7.74 22.27 11.31
N SER A 16 -7.09 23.34 11.76
CA SER A 16 -7.05 24.62 11.06
C SER A 16 -6.19 24.56 9.79
N ILE A 17 -5.02 23.93 9.86
CA ILE A 17 -4.10 23.79 8.72
C ILE A 17 -4.72 22.93 7.62
N TYR A 18 -5.34 21.81 7.99
CA TYR A 18 -5.91 20.84 7.05
C TYR A 18 -7.42 21.00 6.87
N GLU A 19 -7.98 22.17 7.18
CA GLU A 19 -9.39 22.45 6.95
C GLU A 19 -9.73 22.30 5.45
N GLY A 20 -10.59 21.33 5.13
CA GLY A 20 -10.98 21.05 3.75
C GLY A 20 -9.98 20.22 2.93
N ASP A 21 -8.88 19.76 3.53
CA ASP A 21 -7.95 18.82 2.88
C ASP A 21 -8.44 17.37 3.03
N GLU A 22 -8.70 16.71 1.91
CA GLU A 22 -9.13 15.31 1.88
C GLU A 22 -8.01 14.30 2.23
N CYS A 23 -6.75 14.75 2.25
CA CYS A 23 -5.60 13.93 2.58
C CYS A 23 -5.51 13.67 4.08
N PHE A 24 -5.97 14.61 4.91
CA PHE A 24 -5.97 14.46 6.36
C PHE A 24 -7.34 13.98 6.86
N LYS A 25 -7.33 12.92 7.67
CA LYS A 25 -8.52 12.37 8.32
C LYS A 25 -8.26 12.19 9.80
N GLU A 26 -9.04 12.89 10.61
CA GLU A 26 -9.12 12.61 12.04
C GLU A 26 -10.01 11.39 12.27
N LEU A 27 -9.45 10.32 12.86
CA LEU A 27 -10.20 9.13 13.25
C LEU A 27 -10.69 9.25 14.70
N SER A 28 -9.87 9.84 15.56
CA SER A 28 -10.18 10.18 16.95
C SER A 28 -9.29 11.36 17.38
N PRO A 29 -9.53 11.98 18.55
CA PRO A 29 -8.72 13.10 19.05
C PRO A 29 -7.22 12.77 19.23
N VAL A 30 -6.86 11.49 19.25
CA VAL A 30 -5.47 11.02 19.41
C VAL A 30 -5.03 10.14 18.24
N SER A 31 -5.82 10.00 17.17
CA SER A 31 -5.46 9.14 16.04
C SER A 31 -5.88 9.73 14.71
N PHE A 32 -4.94 9.75 13.78
CA PHE A 32 -5.06 10.44 12.50
C PHE A 32 -4.60 9.53 11.38
N GLN A 33 -5.12 9.78 10.19
CA GLN A 33 -4.69 9.17 8.96
C GLN A 33 -4.35 10.28 7.98
N PHE A 34 -3.15 10.24 7.42
CA PHE A 34 -2.69 11.20 6.43
C PHE A 34 -2.30 10.51 5.14
N ARG A 35 -2.85 10.96 4.01
CA ARG A 35 -2.51 10.46 2.68
C ARG A 35 -1.36 11.24 2.10
N VAL A 36 -0.29 10.54 1.77
CA VAL A 36 0.85 11.07 1.04
C VAL A 36 0.70 10.68 -0.43
N GLY A 37 0.64 11.68 -1.31
CA GLY A 37 0.46 11.52 -2.75
C GLY A 37 -1.00 11.45 -3.20
N ASP A 38 -1.18 11.51 -4.52
CA ASP A 38 -2.50 11.49 -5.14
C ASP A 38 -3.10 10.07 -5.22
N HIS A 39 -4.44 9.99 -5.33
CA HIS A 39 -5.17 8.72 -5.28
C HIS A 39 -4.74 7.74 -6.39
N ASP A 40 -4.38 8.27 -7.56
CA ASP A 40 -4.01 7.49 -8.74
C ASP A 40 -2.50 7.28 -8.90
N GLU A 41 -1.68 7.79 -7.97
CA GLU A 41 -0.24 7.63 -8.05
C GLU A 41 0.20 6.27 -7.50
N SER A 42 1.05 5.56 -8.24
CA SER A 42 1.62 4.28 -7.78
C SER A 42 2.50 4.42 -6.53
N LYS A 43 2.92 5.66 -6.22
CA LYS A 43 3.76 6.04 -5.10
C LYS A 43 2.98 6.67 -3.94
N SER A 44 1.65 6.59 -3.93
CA SER A 44 0.88 7.10 -2.79
C SER A 44 0.71 6.04 -1.70
N PHE A 45 0.68 6.51 -0.44
CA PHE A 45 0.50 5.68 0.75
C PHE A 45 -0.31 6.42 1.83
N LEU A 46 -0.93 5.67 2.74
CA LEU A 46 -1.62 6.19 3.93
C LEU A 46 -0.74 5.99 5.16
N LEU A 47 -0.48 7.07 5.90
CA LEU A 47 0.20 7.05 7.17
C LEU A 47 -0.82 7.14 8.30
N ASP A 48 -0.89 6.09 9.12
CA ASP A 48 -1.70 6.07 10.33
C ASP A 48 -0.84 6.47 11.51
N VAL A 49 -1.32 7.41 12.33
CA VAL A 49 -0.60 7.92 13.49
C VAL A 49 -1.50 7.94 14.71
N SER A 50 -0.96 7.57 15.87
CA SER A 50 -1.65 7.74 17.15
C SER A 50 -0.75 8.31 18.24
N TRP A 51 -1.28 9.23 19.04
CA TRP A 51 -0.61 9.84 20.18
C TRP A 51 -0.77 8.98 21.44
N PRO A 52 0.33 8.60 22.12
CA PRO A 52 0.27 8.12 23.49
C PRO A 52 -0.09 9.26 24.46
N GLU A 53 -0.48 8.92 25.69
CA GLU A 53 -0.84 9.89 26.74
C GLU A 53 0.31 10.87 27.08
N THR A 54 1.55 10.46 26.83
CA THR A 54 2.77 11.20 27.12
C THR A 54 3.34 11.96 25.92
N TYR A 55 2.70 11.92 24.75
CA TYR A 55 3.13 12.73 23.60
C TYR A 55 2.88 14.23 23.88
N PRO A 56 3.79 15.14 23.50
CA PRO A 56 4.96 14.95 22.63
C PRO A 56 6.28 14.55 23.33
N GLU A 57 6.29 14.34 24.65
CA GLU A 57 7.50 13.86 25.36
C GLU A 57 7.94 12.47 24.88
N THR A 58 6.97 11.63 24.50
CA THR A 58 7.19 10.33 23.87
C THR A 58 6.81 10.32 22.40
N GLU A 59 7.45 9.44 21.64
CA GLU A 59 7.16 9.22 20.22
C GLU A 59 5.70 8.88 19.93
N PRO A 60 5.12 9.41 18.83
CA PRO A 60 3.84 8.93 18.34
C PRO A 60 4.00 7.54 17.72
N HIS A 61 2.94 6.74 17.77
CA HIS A 61 2.93 5.44 17.12
C HIS A 61 2.56 5.59 15.64
N LEU A 62 3.49 5.21 14.75
CA LEU A 62 3.33 5.29 13.29
C LEU A 62 3.07 3.90 12.70
N SER A 63 2.09 3.79 11.80
CA SER A 63 1.78 2.54 11.08
C SER A 63 1.46 2.80 9.60
N LEU A 64 1.76 1.79 8.78
CA LEU A 64 1.44 1.74 7.34
C LEU A 64 0.59 0.51 7.00
N ASP A 65 -0.21 0.03 7.96
CA ASP A 65 -1.00 -1.20 7.84
C ASP A 65 -2.36 -1.00 7.18
N ALA A 66 -2.72 0.24 6.82
CA ALA A 66 -3.90 0.53 6.02
C ALA A 66 -3.97 -0.35 4.77
N PHE A 67 -5.18 -0.84 4.45
CA PHE A 67 -5.43 -1.68 3.25
C PHE A 67 -4.94 -1.05 1.94
N PHE A 68 -4.95 0.28 1.87
CA PHE A 68 -4.43 1.06 0.74
C PHE A 68 -2.95 0.74 0.45
N ASN A 69 -2.17 0.44 1.49
CA ASN A 69 -0.74 0.17 1.41
C ASN A 69 -0.42 -1.30 1.11
N ASN A 70 -1.41 -2.16 0.84
CA ASN A 70 -1.15 -3.59 0.57
C ASN A 70 -0.30 -3.84 -0.69
N ARG A 71 -0.30 -2.88 -1.62
CA ARG A 71 0.55 -2.91 -2.81
C ARG A 71 2.03 -2.62 -2.50
N ILE A 72 2.31 -2.03 -1.34
CA ILE A 72 3.66 -1.62 -0.91
C ILE A 72 4.34 -2.80 -0.21
N SER A 73 5.56 -3.13 -0.65
CA SER A 73 6.33 -4.21 -0.05
C SER A 73 6.68 -3.88 1.41
N PRO A 74 6.80 -4.90 2.29
CA PRO A 74 7.14 -4.69 3.69
C PRO A 74 8.49 -3.97 3.86
N ASP A 75 9.47 -4.24 2.99
CA ASP A 75 10.78 -3.58 3.02
C ASP A 75 10.67 -2.06 2.85
N ILE A 76 9.75 -1.61 1.98
CA ILE A 76 9.52 -0.18 1.76
C ILE A 76 8.74 0.43 2.91
N LYS A 77 7.74 -0.28 3.45
CA LYS A 77 7.05 0.19 4.67
C LYS A 77 8.04 0.39 5.81
N GLN A 78 8.96 -0.55 6.01
CA GLN A 78 10.03 -0.42 7.01
C GLN A 78 10.97 0.74 6.73
N LEU A 79 11.35 0.96 5.46
CA LEU A 79 12.15 2.12 5.07
C LEU A 79 11.45 3.44 5.41
N ILE A 80 10.16 3.56 5.07
CA ILE A 80 9.37 4.76 5.37
C ILE A 80 9.28 4.99 6.86
N LEU A 81 8.92 3.97 7.64
CA LEU A 81 8.84 4.07 9.09
C LEU A 81 10.20 4.42 9.71
N SER A 82 11.30 3.82 9.24
CA SER A 82 12.65 4.14 9.72
C SER A 82 13.01 5.60 9.45
N LYS A 83 12.63 6.15 8.30
CA LYS A 83 12.90 7.55 7.97
C LYS A 83 12.03 8.54 8.73
N LEU A 84 10.77 8.20 8.94
CA LEU A 84 9.89 9.00 9.79
C LEU A 84 10.36 8.96 11.25
N GLN A 85 10.86 7.81 11.72
CA GLN A 85 11.41 7.67 13.06
C GLN A 85 12.62 8.61 13.28
N GLU A 86 13.51 8.75 12.29
CA GLU A 86 14.60 9.74 12.34
C GLU A 86 14.05 11.16 12.53
N GLN A 87 12.92 11.51 11.90
CA GLN A 87 12.28 12.82 12.08
C GLN A 87 11.59 12.96 13.45
N VAL A 88 10.99 11.88 13.97
CA VAL A 88 10.39 11.87 15.30
C VAL A 88 11.46 12.17 16.35
N GLU A 89 12.59 11.47 16.31
CA GLU A 89 13.70 11.65 17.28
C GLU A 89 14.23 13.09 17.30
N LEU A 90 14.28 13.76 16.14
CA LEU A 90 14.72 15.15 16.02
C LEU A 90 13.74 16.17 16.62
N ASN A 91 12.45 15.83 16.69
CA ASN A 91 11.38 16.74 17.12
C ASN A 91 10.74 16.33 18.46
N LEU A 92 11.29 15.32 19.16
CA LEU A 92 10.81 14.89 20.48
C LEU A 92 10.73 16.05 21.47
N GLY A 93 9.66 16.04 22.26
CA GLY A 93 9.36 17.11 23.23
C GLY A 93 8.69 18.35 22.62
N THR A 94 8.32 18.32 21.33
CA THR A 94 7.55 19.38 20.68
C THR A 94 6.44 18.81 19.79
N ALA A 95 5.42 19.64 19.50
CA ALA A 95 4.40 19.34 18.49
C ALA A 95 5.04 19.09 17.11
N MET A 96 4.97 17.86 16.61
CA MET A 96 5.73 17.41 15.44
C MET A 96 4.87 16.90 14.27
N MET A 97 3.55 16.77 14.42
CA MET A 97 2.70 16.13 13.43
C MET A 97 2.68 16.85 12.09
N TYR A 98 2.54 18.18 12.11
CA TYR A 98 2.61 18.98 10.87
C TYR A 98 3.95 18.77 10.17
N THR A 99 5.05 18.82 10.92
CA THR A 99 6.41 18.60 10.41
C THR A 99 6.55 17.22 9.78
N LEU A 100 6.04 16.16 10.45
CA LEU A 100 6.09 14.80 9.93
C LEU A 100 5.29 14.64 8.64
N PHE A 101 4.07 15.21 8.58
CA PHE A 101 3.21 15.12 7.40
C PHE A 101 3.81 15.86 6.21
N GLU A 102 4.29 17.09 6.40
CA GLU A 102 4.90 17.84 5.32
C GLU A 102 6.21 17.20 4.87
N TRP A 103 7.03 16.72 5.80
CA TRP A 103 8.25 16.01 5.45
C TRP A 103 7.96 14.73 4.65
N ALA A 104 6.96 13.94 5.05
CA ALA A 104 6.56 12.74 4.32
C ALA A 104 6.09 13.06 2.89
N LYS A 105 5.36 14.17 2.74
CA LYS A 105 4.86 14.68 1.46
C LYS A 105 5.99 15.15 0.54
N GLU A 106 6.92 15.94 1.05
CA GLU A 106 8.07 16.43 0.31
C GLU A 106 9.02 15.30 -0.12
N ASN A 107 9.14 14.25 0.71
CA ASN A 107 10.06 13.14 0.49
C ASN A 107 9.39 11.92 -0.15
N GLN A 108 8.13 12.02 -0.60
CA GLN A 108 7.38 10.90 -1.17
C GLN A 108 8.15 10.17 -2.27
N GLU A 109 8.78 10.91 -3.20
CA GLU A 109 9.50 10.30 -4.32
C GLU A 109 10.69 9.45 -3.86
N MET A 110 11.44 9.93 -2.87
CA MET A 110 12.57 9.22 -2.25
C MET A 110 12.09 8.00 -1.47
N LEU A 111 11.04 8.17 -0.67
CA LEU A 111 10.44 7.11 0.14
C LEU A 111 9.92 5.95 -0.71
N MET A 112 9.46 6.25 -1.92
CA MET A 112 8.91 5.27 -2.86
C MET A 112 9.84 4.99 -4.06
N GLU A 113 11.12 5.38 -4.00
CA GLU A 113 12.06 5.27 -5.13
C GLU A 113 12.22 3.82 -5.62
N ASN A 114 12.37 2.89 -4.68
CA ASN A 114 12.56 1.46 -4.96
C ASN A 114 11.25 0.69 -5.06
N HIS A 115 10.11 1.38 -5.13
CA HIS A 115 8.81 0.73 -5.19
C HIS A 115 8.58 0.00 -6.52
N GLN A 116 8.54 -1.33 -6.45
CA GLN A 116 7.99 -2.16 -7.50
C GLN A 116 6.62 -2.68 -7.04
N PRO A 117 5.57 -2.55 -7.86
CA PRO A 117 4.25 -3.05 -7.49
C PRO A 117 4.33 -4.55 -7.27
N VAL A 118 4.08 -4.99 -6.04
CA VAL A 118 4.06 -6.42 -5.70
C VAL A 118 2.81 -7.01 -6.33
N VAL A 119 2.95 -7.70 -7.45
CA VAL A 119 1.88 -8.54 -7.98
C VAL A 119 1.80 -9.76 -7.07
N SER A 120 0.88 -9.76 -6.10
CA SER A 120 0.58 -10.94 -5.29
C SER A 120 -0.05 -12.03 -6.18
N ALA A 121 0.80 -12.83 -6.81
CA ALA A 121 0.37 -14.09 -7.38
C ALA A 121 -0.03 -15.02 -6.23
N VAL A 122 -1.31 -15.36 -6.15
CA VAL A 122 -1.83 -16.41 -5.27
C VAL A 122 -1.22 -17.74 -5.72
N THR A 123 -0.06 -18.09 -5.19
CA THR A 123 0.48 -19.45 -5.25
C THR A 123 -0.16 -20.28 -4.14
N LEU A 124 -1.12 -21.10 -4.55
CA LEU A 124 -1.65 -22.23 -3.79
C LEU A 124 -0.48 -23.07 -3.26
N THR A 125 -0.41 -23.20 -1.95
CA THR A 125 0.52 -24.08 -1.24
C THR A 125 0.20 -25.54 -1.53
N SER A 126 1.23 -26.32 -1.82
CA SER A 126 1.21 -27.78 -1.76
C SER A 126 2.52 -28.25 -1.12
N ASN A 127 2.36 -29.15 -0.15
CA ASN A 127 3.30 -29.50 0.91
C ASN A 127 4.59 -30.22 0.49
N THR A 128 5.59 -30.06 1.37
CA THR A 128 6.61 -31.03 1.85
C THR A 128 7.45 -31.82 0.86
N GLU A 129 8.78 -31.63 0.90
CA GLU A 129 9.72 -32.67 1.40
C GLU A 129 11.15 -32.12 1.61
N THR A 130 11.79 -32.70 2.62
CA THR A 130 13.12 -32.48 3.19
C THR A 130 14.28 -32.88 2.27
N ASN A 131 15.32 -32.05 2.13
CA ASN A 131 16.73 -32.42 2.44
C ASN A 131 17.72 -31.30 2.04
N SER A 132 18.66 -31.01 2.94
CA SER A 132 19.93 -30.30 2.67
C SER A 132 21.09 -31.31 2.80
N PRO A 133 22.36 -31.01 2.44
CA PRO A 133 22.92 -29.95 1.59
C PRO A 133 23.92 -30.49 0.53
N VAL A 134 24.53 -29.56 -0.26
CA VAL A 134 25.95 -29.51 -0.71
C VAL A 134 26.17 -29.19 -2.21
N SER A 135 27.02 -28.17 -2.44
CA SER A 135 27.91 -27.89 -3.59
C SER A 135 27.42 -27.18 -4.87
N ALA A 136 27.71 -25.87 -4.90
CA ALA A 136 28.63 -25.17 -5.82
C ALA A 136 28.42 -25.16 -7.37
N ILE A 137 28.55 -23.94 -7.92
CA ILE A 137 29.02 -23.53 -9.27
C ILE A 137 27.97 -23.17 -10.35
N LYS A 138 27.84 -21.84 -10.56
CA LYS A 138 27.68 -21.04 -11.80
C LYS A 138 26.92 -21.65 -13.01
N LYS A 139 25.80 -21.03 -13.42
CA LYS A 139 25.58 -20.58 -14.82
C LYS A 139 24.37 -19.63 -15.01
N LYS A 140 24.53 -18.83 -16.06
CA LYS A 140 23.75 -17.70 -16.57
C LYS A 140 22.25 -17.93 -16.81
N GLU A 141 21.54 -16.81 -16.73
CA GLU A 141 20.19 -16.53 -17.22
C GLU A 141 19.92 -17.00 -18.67
N LYS A 142 18.69 -17.49 -18.88
CA LYS A 142 17.92 -17.22 -20.11
C LYS A 142 16.43 -17.34 -19.81
N LYS A 143 15.70 -16.20 -19.84
CA LYS A 143 14.24 -16.15 -19.80
C LYS A 143 13.68 -16.98 -20.96
N GLU A 144 12.94 -18.03 -20.64
CA GLU A 144 12.28 -18.92 -21.59
C GLU A 144 11.06 -18.21 -22.19
N GLN A 145 11.24 -17.54 -23.33
CA GLN A 145 10.11 -17.03 -24.10
C GLN A 145 9.44 -18.20 -24.84
N LEU A 146 8.33 -18.69 -24.29
CA LEU A 146 7.43 -19.58 -25.01
C LEU A 146 6.88 -18.85 -26.26
N THR A 147 7.04 -19.48 -27.42
CA THR A 147 6.58 -18.93 -28.69
C THR A 147 5.05 -18.95 -28.80
N LYS A 148 4.48 -18.02 -29.57
CA LYS A 148 3.03 -17.82 -29.79
C LYS A 148 2.27 -19.11 -30.18
N ALA A 149 2.96 -20.07 -30.79
CA ALA A 149 2.41 -21.37 -31.14
C ALA A 149 2.26 -22.31 -29.92
N GLN A 150 3.19 -22.26 -28.96
CA GLN A 150 3.15 -23.07 -27.73
C GLN A 150 2.01 -22.63 -26.80
N LYS A 151 1.73 -21.33 -26.70
CA LYS A 151 0.56 -20.80 -25.97
C LYS A 151 -0.77 -21.28 -26.56
N ARG A 152 -0.89 -21.30 -27.90
CA ARG A 152 -2.14 -21.71 -28.57
C ARG A 152 -2.45 -23.21 -28.38
N LYS A 153 -1.42 -24.06 -28.28
CA LYS A 153 -1.58 -25.50 -28.08
C LYS A 153 -2.01 -25.88 -26.65
N MET A 154 -1.68 -25.06 -25.64
CA MET A 154 -2.13 -25.29 -24.26
C MET A 154 -3.58 -24.83 -24.00
N ILE A 155 -4.10 -23.86 -24.75
CA ILE A 155 -5.48 -23.34 -24.57
C ILE A 155 -6.56 -24.28 -25.12
N GLY A 156 -6.19 -25.26 -25.95
CA GLY A 156 -7.12 -26.25 -26.52
C GLY A 156 -7.30 -27.52 -25.68
N ARG A 157 -6.66 -27.63 -24.50
CA ARG A 157 -6.88 -28.78 -23.62
C ARG A 157 -8.10 -28.53 -22.75
N THR A 158 -9.20 -29.16 -23.13
CA THR A 158 -10.38 -29.37 -22.30
C THR A 158 -9.97 -30.03 -20.97
N ASP A 159 -10.61 -29.63 -19.88
CA ASP A 159 -10.35 -30.17 -18.54
C ASP A 159 -10.59 -31.70 -18.50
N ASN A 160 -10.09 -32.41 -17.46
CA ASN A 160 -10.22 -33.88 -17.31
C ASN A 160 -11.67 -34.40 -17.22
N LYS A 161 -12.67 -33.51 -17.35
CA LYS A 161 -14.11 -33.78 -17.38
C LYS A 161 -14.80 -33.42 -18.70
N GLY A 162 -14.06 -32.95 -19.73
CA GLY A 162 -14.64 -32.64 -21.03
C GLY A 162 -15.39 -31.29 -21.11
N GLU A 163 -15.36 -30.47 -20.05
CA GLU A 163 -16.04 -29.17 -20.04
C GLU A 163 -15.11 -28.02 -20.43
N LEU A 164 -15.65 -27.10 -21.24
CA LEU A 164 -14.98 -25.87 -21.67
C LEU A 164 -15.01 -24.84 -20.52
N PRO A 165 -13.96 -24.02 -20.35
CA PRO A 165 -13.89 -23.04 -19.27
C PRO A 165 -15.07 -22.07 -19.31
N ARG A 166 -15.60 -21.74 -18.13
CA ARG A 166 -16.67 -20.74 -17.97
C ARG A 166 -16.24 -19.42 -18.62
N GLY A 167 -17.09 -18.88 -19.48
CA GLY A 167 -16.77 -17.69 -20.28
C GLY A 167 -16.21 -17.97 -21.68
N TRP A 168 -16.19 -19.22 -22.15
CA TRP A 168 -15.84 -19.53 -23.54
C TRP A 168 -16.85 -18.99 -24.57
N ASN A 169 -18.13 -18.79 -24.20
CA ASN A 169 -19.16 -18.21 -25.07
C ASN A 169 -19.73 -16.89 -24.52
N TRP A 170 -18.94 -15.82 -24.51
CA TRP A 170 -19.52 -14.51 -24.21
C TRP A 170 -20.47 -14.10 -25.35
N VAL A 171 -21.75 -13.94 -25.01
CA VAL A 171 -22.80 -13.46 -25.92
C VAL A 171 -23.06 -11.99 -25.54
N ASP A 172 -22.88 -11.09 -26.49
CA ASP A 172 -23.24 -9.67 -26.31
C ASP A 172 -24.76 -9.53 -26.20
N VAL A 173 -25.25 -9.09 -25.04
CA VAL A 173 -26.66 -8.75 -24.85
C VAL A 173 -26.85 -7.27 -25.17
N ILE A 174 -27.04 -6.95 -26.44
CA ILE A 174 -27.46 -5.61 -26.86
C ILE A 174 -28.96 -5.46 -26.56
N LYS A 175 -29.28 -4.64 -25.57
CA LYS A 175 -30.65 -4.30 -25.17
C LYS A 175 -31.17 -3.16 -26.05
N VAL A 176 -32.04 -3.48 -27.01
CA VAL A 176 -32.76 -2.47 -27.80
C VAL A 176 -33.85 -1.86 -26.93
N ILE A 177 -33.67 -0.61 -26.51
CA ILE A 177 -34.72 0.19 -25.84
C ILE A 177 -35.59 0.78 -26.95
N GLY A 178 -36.80 0.24 -27.09
CA GLY A 178 -37.82 0.76 -27.99
C GLY A 178 -38.38 2.08 -27.46
N TYR A 179 -38.27 3.13 -28.26
CA TYR A 179 -39.07 4.34 -28.09
C TYR A 179 -40.45 4.08 -28.71
N HIS A 180 -41.45 3.94 -27.84
CA HIS A 180 -42.86 4.06 -28.19
C HIS A 180 -43.19 5.55 -28.21
N VAL A 181 -43.61 6.08 -29.36
CA VAL A 181 -44.26 7.40 -29.45
C VAL A 181 -45.72 7.13 -29.82
N ALA A 182 -46.59 7.82 -29.09
CA ALA A 182 -48.05 7.74 -29.13
C ALA A 182 -48.67 7.98 -30.51
#